data_AF-A0A420YVS4-F1
#
_entry.id   AF-A0A420YVS4-F1
#
_cell.length_a   1.000
_cell.length_b   1.000
_cell.length_c   1.000
_cell.angle_alpha   90.00
_cell.angle_beta   90.00
_cell.angle_gamma   90.00
#
_symmetry.space_group_name_H-M   'P 1'
#
loop_
_entity.id
_entity.type
_entity.pdbx_description
1 polymer ?
#
loop_
_entity_poly.entity_id
_entity_poly.type
_entity_poly.pdbx_seq_one_letter_code
_entity_poly.pdbx_strand_id
1 'polypeptide(L)'
;MMLVDAPCSGEGMFRKDMQAREEWQPNSPIQCADRQRLILSDVWDSLKEGGLLVYSTCTINQEENEDIVQYIVEILGAEAINLGDISGGVWKSPFSQYPCYRMLPHKAKGEGLFMAVLRKTSATEPSRIKTNKGKKKNNQTVTEFPKEIKQWVRFSDNYNFQVEDGIVYALNDAVQATYLGLKAQEITPISIGIPLATLKGKDAVPHAGLALSTELNTEIFPKFNVDEQMLISFLSRENITIDASISKGFVLISHQDLPLGFVKHLGNRSNNLYPQEWRIRNSDKIRQNLNGA
;
A
#
# COMPACT_ATOMS: atom_id res chain seq x y z
N MET A 1 7.36 -10.99 7.55
CA MET A 1 6.84 -11.64 6.34
C MET A 1 7.22 -10.75 5.17
N MET A 2 7.57 -11.33 4.04
CA MET A 2 7.91 -10.64 2.80
C MET A 2 7.08 -11.24 1.67
N LEU A 3 6.63 -10.42 0.74
CA LEU A 3 6.04 -10.85 -0.52
C LEU A 3 6.98 -10.44 -1.65
N VAL A 4 7.35 -11.40 -2.48
CA VAL A 4 8.04 -11.18 -3.76
C VAL A 4 7.07 -11.61 -4.84
N ASP A 5 6.29 -10.64 -5.33
CA ASP A 5 5.54 -10.78 -6.57
C ASP A 5 6.46 -10.40 -7.73
N ALA A 6 7.04 -11.41 -8.36
CA ALA A 6 8.21 -11.20 -9.18
C ALA A 6 7.85 -10.81 -10.61
N PRO A 7 8.59 -9.87 -11.24
CA PRO A 7 8.50 -9.65 -12.67
C PRO A 7 8.72 -10.96 -13.41
N CYS A 8 7.77 -11.34 -14.26
CA CYS A 8 7.75 -12.63 -14.95
C CYS A 8 7.37 -12.46 -16.43
N SER A 9 7.41 -13.54 -17.19
CA SER A 9 7.02 -13.53 -18.62
C SER A 9 5.52 -13.29 -18.85
N GLY A 10 4.68 -13.33 -17.81
CA GLY A 10 3.30 -12.85 -17.86
C GLY A 10 2.33 -13.70 -18.68
N GLU A 11 2.59 -15.01 -18.84
CA GLU A 11 1.72 -15.90 -19.63
C GLU A 11 0.26 -15.94 -19.12
N GLY A 12 0.03 -15.70 -17.82
CA GLY A 12 -1.31 -15.57 -17.26
C GLY A 12 -2.07 -14.35 -17.82
N MET A 13 -1.37 -13.30 -18.24
CA MET A 13 -2.00 -12.08 -18.78
C MET A 13 -2.54 -12.25 -20.20
N PHE A 14 -2.19 -13.32 -20.92
CA PHE A 14 -2.55 -13.51 -22.33
C PHE A 14 -4.05 -13.43 -22.64
N ARG A 15 -4.92 -13.76 -21.67
CA ARG A 15 -6.37 -13.69 -21.86
C ARG A 15 -6.91 -12.25 -21.78
N LYS A 16 -6.24 -11.36 -21.04
CA LYS A 16 -6.69 -9.98 -20.79
C LYS A 16 -5.91 -8.94 -21.60
N ASP A 17 -4.67 -9.24 -21.95
CA ASP A 17 -3.76 -8.31 -22.59
C ASP A 17 -3.14 -8.94 -23.83
N MET A 18 -3.50 -8.41 -24.99
CA MET A 18 -2.94 -8.84 -26.28
C MET A 18 -1.47 -8.45 -26.42
N GLN A 19 -1.05 -7.33 -25.84
CA GLN A 19 0.33 -6.85 -25.91
C GLN A 19 1.27 -7.83 -25.20
N ALA A 20 0.85 -8.39 -24.06
CA ALA A 20 1.61 -9.42 -23.35
C ALA A 20 1.95 -10.64 -24.23
N ARG A 21 1.06 -10.98 -25.18
CA ARG A 21 1.30 -12.09 -26.14
C ARG A 21 2.35 -11.73 -27.19
N GLU A 22 2.38 -10.48 -27.62
CA GLU A 22 3.30 -9.97 -28.66
C GLU A 22 4.71 -9.78 -28.11
N GLU A 23 4.83 -9.41 -26.83
CA GLU A 23 6.11 -9.22 -26.14
C GLU A 23 6.77 -10.52 -25.71
N TRP A 24 6.00 -11.61 -25.57
CA TRP A 24 6.52 -12.90 -25.15
C TRP A 24 7.40 -13.55 -26.23
N GLN A 25 8.54 -14.09 -25.80
CA GLN A 25 9.47 -14.84 -26.65
C GLN A 25 9.85 -16.16 -25.99
N PRO A 26 10.27 -17.19 -26.76
CA PRO A 26 10.67 -18.48 -26.20
C PRO A 26 11.79 -18.41 -25.14
N ASN A 27 12.63 -17.37 -25.18
CA ASN A 27 13.71 -17.18 -24.20
C ASN A 27 13.30 -16.31 -23.00
N SER A 28 12.10 -15.72 -22.99
CA SER A 28 11.61 -14.87 -21.90
C SER A 28 11.58 -15.58 -20.55
N PRO A 29 11.12 -16.85 -20.43
CA PRO A 29 11.11 -17.55 -19.15
C PRO A 29 12.48 -17.65 -18.48
N ILE A 30 13.52 -17.98 -19.26
CA ILE A 30 14.89 -18.12 -18.74
C ILE A 30 15.42 -16.76 -18.24
N GLN A 31 15.24 -15.70 -19.04
CA GLN A 31 15.70 -14.36 -18.67
C GLN A 31 14.98 -13.82 -17.42
N CYS A 32 13.68 -14.09 -17.31
CA CYS A 32 12.91 -13.73 -16.14
C CYS A 32 13.32 -14.54 -14.90
N ALA A 33 13.54 -15.85 -15.04
CA ALA A 33 14.01 -16.71 -13.96
C ALA A 33 15.37 -16.25 -13.41
N ASP A 34 16.31 -15.88 -14.28
CA ASP A 34 17.60 -15.33 -13.84
C ASP A 34 17.43 -14.01 -13.06
N ARG A 35 16.56 -13.12 -13.55
CA ARG A 35 16.21 -11.89 -12.82
C ARG A 35 15.56 -12.17 -11.47
N GLN A 36 14.67 -13.16 -11.40
CA GLN A 36 13.98 -13.55 -10.18
C GLN A 36 14.97 -14.09 -9.14
N ARG A 37 15.95 -14.90 -9.55
CA ARG A 37 17.04 -15.36 -8.68
C ARG A 37 17.83 -14.18 -8.08
N LEU A 38 18.19 -13.20 -8.91
CA LEU A 38 18.90 -11.99 -8.45
C LEU A 38 18.07 -11.19 -7.43
N ILE A 39 16.79 -10.94 -7.73
CA ILE A 39 15.90 -10.24 -6.80
C ILE A 39 15.83 -10.99 -5.47
N LEU A 40 15.62 -12.31 -5.52
CA LEU A 40 15.51 -13.16 -4.35
C LEU A 40 16.79 -13.18 -3.51
N SER A 41 17.96 -13.30 -4.15
CA SER A 41 19.24 -13.24 -3.44
C SER A 41 19.46 -11.89 -2.76
N ASP A 42 19.09 -10.79 -3.41
CA ASP A 42 19.29 -9.44 -2.88
C ASP A 42 18.38 -9.16 -1.67
N VAL A 43 17.13 -9.63 -1.70
CA VAL A 43 16.17 -9.37 -0.62
C VAL A 43 16.25 -10.41 0.50
N TRP A 44 16.89 -11.56 0.30
CA TRP A 44 16.85 -12.67 1.25
C TRP A 44 17.29 -12.30 2.67
N ASP A 45 18.32 -11.45 2.78
CA ASP A 45 18.87 -11.00 4.06
C ASP A 45 17.98 -10.00 4.78
N SER A 46 17.01 -9.40 4.08
CA SER A 46 15.99 -8.54 4.69
C SER A 46 14.90 -9.35 5.41
N LEU A 47 14.83 -10.66 5.17
CA LEU A 47 13.95 -11.57 5.91
C LEU A 47 14.67 -12.11 7.15
N LYS A 48 14.05 -11.94 8.32
CA LYS A 48 14.53 -12.52 9.57
C LYS A 48 14.42 -14.05 9.57
N GLU A 49 15.23 -14.72 10.40
CA GLU A 49 15.08 -16.14 10.68
C GLU A 49 13.65 -16.48 11.14
N GLY A 50 13.12 -17.60 10.66
CA GLY A 50 11.73 -18.02 10.87
C GLY A 50 10.70 -17.16 10.14
N GLY A 51 11.12 -16.09 9.46
CA GLY A 51 10.27 -15.23 8.65
C GLY A 51 9.74 -15.97 7.41
N LEU A 52 8.54 -15.58 6.99
CA LEU A 52 7.88 -16.12 5.80
C LEU A 52 8.13 -15.25 4.57
N LEU A 53 8.56 -15.88 3.48
CA LEU A 53 8.54 -15.36 2.12
C LEU A 53 7.32 -15.95 1.39
N VAL A 54 6.48 -15.11 0.81
CA VAL A 54 5.53 -15.51 -0.21
C VAL A 54 6.15 -15.15 -1.55
N TYR A 55 6.39 -16.14 -2.39
CA TYR A 55 6.83 -15.95 -3.76
C TYR A 55 5.64 -16.15 -4.70
N SER A 56 5.41 -15.22 -5.62
CA SER A 56 4.35 -15.34 -6.62
C SER A 56 4.79 -14.85 -8.00
N THR A 57 4.13 -15.38 -9.02
CA THR A 57 4.23 -14.92 -10.40
C THR A 57 2.86 -15.00 -11.07
N CYS A 58 2.67 -14.23 -12.15
CA CYS A 58 1.52 -14.36 -13.05
C CYS A 58 1.88 -15.13 -14.34
N THR A 59 2.79 -16.09 -14.26
CA THR A 59 3.20 -16.96 -15.38
C THR A 59 2.96 -18.44 -15.07
N ILE A 60 2.98 -19.31 -16.10
CA ILE A 60 2.62 -20.73 -15.96
C ILE A 60 3.73 -21.70 -16.31
N ASN A 61 4.86 -21.28 -16.86
CA ASN A 61 6.03 -22.14 -17.10
C ASN A 61 6.69 -22.65 -15.79
N GLN A 62 7.69 -23.53 -15.87
CA GLN A 62 8.32 -24.14 -14.68
C GLN A 62 9.58 -23.39 -14.25
N GLU A 63 10.28 -22.82 -15.23
CA GLU A 63 11.54 -22.10 -15.11
C GLU A 63 11.43 -20.92 -14.13
N GLU A 64 10.30 -20.21 -14.20
CA GLU A 64 9.99 -19.08 -13.32
C GLU A 64 9.20 -19.49 -12.06
N ASN A 65 8.87 -20.76 -11.89
CA ASN A 65 7.98 -21.21 -10.82
C ASN A 65 8.66 -22.27 -9.94
N GLU A 66 8.54 -23.54 -10.29
CA GLU A 66 9.10 -24.64 -9.51
C GLU A 66 10.61 -24.56 -9.38
N ASP A 67 11.31 -24.19 -10.45
CA ASP A 67 12.76 -24.07 -10.46
C ASP A 67 13.23 -22.94 -9.52
N ILE A 68 12.44 -21.87 -9.39
CA ILE A 68 12.69 -20.80 -8.44
C ILE A 68 12.42 -21.25 -7.01
N VAL A 69 11.35 -22.00 -6.76
CA VAL A 69 11.10 -22.61 -5.44
C VAL A 69 12.24 -23.52 -5.04
N GLN A 70 12.72 -24.37 -5.96
CA GLN A 70 13.88 -25.22 -5.73
C GLN A 70 15.12 -24.39 -5.40
N TYR A 71 15.40 -23.34 -6.16
CA TYR A 71 16.51 -22.42 -5.89
C TYR A 71 16.42 -21.79 -4.47
N ILE A 72 15.25 -21.29 -4.06
CA ILE A 72 15.09 -20.68 -2.73
C ILE A 72 15.34 -21.71 -1.62
N VAL A 73 14.85 -22.94 -1.78
CA VAL A 73 15.05 -24.00 -0.79
C VAL A 73 16.52 -24.44 -0.73
N GLU A 74 17.11 -24.79 -1.86
CA GLU A 74 18.41 -25.47 -1.94
C GLU A 74 19.60 -24.51 -1.85
N ILE A 75 19.46 -23.29 -2.37
CA ILE A 75 20.54 -22.30 -2.43
C ILE A 75 20.41 -21.23 -1.35
N LEU A 76 19.21 -20.68 -1.13
CA LEU A 76 19.01 -19.63 -0.13
C LEU A 76 18.77 -20.18 1.28
N GLY A 77 18.42 -21.46 1.42
CA GLY A 77 18.22 -22.09 2.74
C GLY A 77 16.84 -21.83 3.33
N ALA A 78 15.81 -22.28 2.63
CA ALA A 78 14.42 -22.16 3.06
C ALA A 78 13.73 -23.52 3.25
N GLU A 79 12.65 -23.53 4.02
CA GLU A 79 11.72 -24.64 4.12
C GLU A 79 10.42 -24.25 3.41
N ALA A 80 10.02 -25.02 2.39
CA ALA A 80 8.74 -24.81 1.72
C ALA A 80 7.56 -25.31 2.58
N ILE A 81 6.60 -24.44 2.82
CA ILE A 81 5.47 -24.68 3.73
C ILE A 81 4.31 -25.33 2.98
N ASN A 82 3.91 -26.51 3.45
CA ASN A 82 2.69 -27.16 2.98
C ASN A 82 1.46 -26.51 3.63
N LEU A 83 0.62 -25.89 2.80
CA LEU A 83 -0.64 -25.26 3.17
C LEU A 83 -1.81 -26.26 3.15
N GLY A 84 -1.58 -27.51 2.72
CA GLY A 84 -2.61 -28.51 2.54
C GLY A 84 -3.50 -28.22 1.33
N ASP A 85 -4.74 -28.70 1.40
CA ASP A 85 -5.73 -28.46 0.35
C ASP A 85 -6.29 -27.04 0.45
N ILE A 86 -6.15 -26.28 -0.63
CA ILE A 86 -6.64 -24.91 -0.74
C ILE A 86 -7.89 -24.90 -1.62
N SER A 87 -8.97 -24.27 -1.17
CA SER A 87 -10.22 -24.16 -1.93
C SER A 87 -10.06 -23.29 -3.20
N GLY A 88 -11.05 -23.32 -4.10
CA GLY A 88 -11.12 -22.38 -5.23
C GLY A 88 -10.30 -22.76 -6.47
N GLY A 89 -9.94 -24.05 -6.61
CA GLY A 89 -9.21 -24.55 -7.78
C GLY A 89 -7.70 -24.33 -7.71
N VAL A 90 -7.20 -23.85 -6.58
CA VAL A 90 -5.77 -23.82 -6.24
C VAL A 90 -5.34 -25.25 -5.95
N TRP A 91 -4.27 -25.71 -6.58
CA TRP A 91 -3.79 -27.08 -6.37
C TRP A 91 -2.28 -27.11 -6.24
N LYS A 92 -1.78 -28.08 -5.47
CA LYS A 92 -0.36 -28.30 -5.27
C LYS A 92 0.30 -28.71 -6.59
N SER A 93 1.39 -28.05 -6.97
CA SER A 93 2.10 -28.37 -8.20
C SER A 93 2.70 -29.79 -8.13
N PRO A 94 2.57 -30.60 -9.20
CA PRO A 94 3.18 -31.91 -9.29
C PRO A 94 4.59 -31.85 -9.89
N PHE A 95 5.02 -30.67 -10.35
CA PHE A 95 6.31 -30.45 -11.02
C PHE A 95 7.43 -30.10 -10.04
N SER A 96 7.13 -30.03 -8.74
CA SER A 96 8.13 -29.82 -7.69
C SER A 96 7.96 -30.85 -6.58
N GLN A 97 9.08 -31.27 -6.01
CA GLN A 97 9.11 -32.01 -4.74
C GLN A 97 8.75 -31.11 -3.55
N TYR A 98 8.95 -29.80 -3.68
CA TYR A 98 8.66 -28.82 -2.64
C TYR A 98 7.21 -28.32 -2.75
N PRO A 99 6.50 -28.09 -1.64
CA PRO A 99 5.15 -27.54 -1.68
C PRO A 99 5.09 -26.16 -2.35
N CYS A 100 4.40 -26.10 -3.49
CA CYS A 100 4.03 -24.88 -4.20
C CYS A 100 2.69 -25.08 -4.92
N TYR A 101 2.04 -24.00 -5.35
CA TYR A 101 0.64 -24.02 -5.77
C TYR A 101 0.43 -23.30 -7.09
N ARG A 102 -0.44 -23.88 -7.93
CA ARG A 102 -0.82 -23.37 -9.23
C ARG A 102 -2.30 -23.00 -9.27
N MET A 103 -2.60 -21.92 -9.97
CA MET A 103 -3.94 -21.39 -10.20
C MET A 103 -4.14 -21.25 -11.71
N LEU A 104 -4.50 -22.35 -12.38
CA LEU A 104 -4.65 -22.36 -13.83
C LEU A 104 -6.07 -21.93 -14.24
N PRO A 105 -6.25 -21.21 -15.37
CA PRO A 105 -7.56 -20.66 -15.78
C PRO A 105 -8.69 -21.68 -15.95
N HIS A 106 -8.36 -22.93 -16.26
CA HIS A 106 -9.34 -24.01 -16.45
C HIS A 106 -9.69 -24.74 -15.14
N LYS A 107 -8.98 -24.46 -14.03
CA LYS A 107 -9.21 -25.06 -12.71
C LYS A 107 -9.70 -24.04 -11.68
N ALA A 108 -9.11 -22.84 -11.69
CA ALA A 108 -9.43 -21.75 -10.80
C ALA A 108 -10.08 -20.60 -11.57
N LYS A 109 -10.99 -19.86 -10.93
CA LYS A 109 -11.53 -18.60 -11.47
C LYS A 109 -10.44 -17.53 -11.42
N GLY A 110 -9.68 -17.36 -12.50
CA GLY A 110 -8.57 -16.41 -12.59
C GLY A 110 -7.83 -16.49 -13.92
N GLU A 111 -6.74 -15.74 -14.05
CA GLU A 111 -5.96 -15.58 -15.30
C GLU A 111 -4.79 -16.57 -15.44
N GLY A 112 -4.31 -17.14 -14.33
CA GLY A 112 -3.05 -17.88 -14.30
C GLY A 112 -2.13 -17.26 -13.25
N LEU A 113 -1.88 -17.99 -12.17
CA LEU A 113 -1.02 -17.54 -11.07
C LEU A 113 -0.26 -18.73 -10.48
N PHE A 114 0.89 -18.43 -9.89
CA PHE A 114 1.68 -19.37 -9.10
C PHE A 114 2.01 -18.75 -7.73
N MET A 115 2.11 -19.59 -6.70
CA MET A 115 2.51 -19.16 -5.37
C MET A 115 3.26 -20.25 -4.61
N ALA A 116 4.26 -19.86 -3.84
CA ALA A 116 4.87 -20.68 -2.81
C ALA A 116 5.04 -19.88 -1.52
N VAL A 117 4.88 -20.54 -0.37
CA VAL A 117 5.15 -19.96 0.95
C VAL A 117 6.37 -20.68 1.51
N LEU A 118 7.43 -19.93 1.81
CA LEU A 118 8.70 -20.46 2.26
C LEU A 118 9.11 -19.81 3.58
N ARG A 119 9.69 -20.58 4.50
CA ARG A 119 10.22 -20.10 5.76
C ARG A 119 11.74 -20.06 5.70
N LYS A 120 12.35 -18.93 6.05
CA LYS A 120 13.80 -18.84 6.20
C LYS A 120 14.25 -19.64 7.42
N THR A 121 15.16 -20.58 7.23
CA THR A 121 15.55 -21.55 8.28
C THR A 121 16.74 -21.13 9.12
N SER A 122 17.58 -20.23 8.60
CA SER A 122 18.78 -19.75 9.30
C SER A 122 18.84 -18.23 9.27
N ALA A 123 19.36 -17.64 10.35
CA ALA A 123 19.77 -16.24 10.32
C ALA A 123 20.94 -16.07 9.35
N THR A 124 20.85 -15.07 8.47
CA THR A 124 22.07 -14.53 7.88
C THR A 124 22.70 -13.60 8.91
N GLU A 125 24.02 -13.67 9.08
CA GLU A 125 24.74 -12.65 9.82
C GLU A 125 24.37 -11.28 9.24
N PRO A 126 23.88 -10.33 10.05
CA PRO A 126 23.48 -9.03 9.53
C PRO A 126 24.70 -8.42 8.84
N SER A 127 24.59 -8.19 7.52
CA SER A 127 25.60 -7.43 6.81
C SER A 127 25.67 -6.07 7.51
N ARG A 128 26.78 -5.80 8.19
CA ARG A 128 27.00 -4.51 8.84
C ARG A 128 27.01 -3.48 7.73
N ILE A 129 25.88 -2.84 7.48
CA ILE A 129 25.85 -1.59 6.74
C ILE A 129 26.81 -0.69 7.50
N LYS A 130 27.93 -0.37 6.87
CA LYS A 130 28.86 0.64 7.38
C LYS A 130 28.07 1.94 7.38
N THR A 131 27.39 2.23 8.49
CA THR A 131 26.96 3.59 8.77
C THR A 131 28.23 4.40 8.72
N ASN A 132 28.41 5.21 7.68
CA ASN A 132 29.39 6.27 7.75
C ASN A 132 29.07 7.00 9.05
N LYS A 133 29.99 6.95 10.02
CA LYS A 133 29.95 7.78 11.23
C LYS A 133 30.19 9.24 10.80
N GLY A 134 29.34 9.74 9.91
CA GLY A 134 29.12 11.17 9.75
C GLY A 134 28.63 11.65 11.10
N LYS A 135 29.32 12.67 11.62
CA LYS A 135 29.01 13.35 12.88
C LYS A 135 27.49 13.40 13.10
N LYS A 136 27.02 12.84 14.22
CA LYS A 136 25.69 13.15 14.77
C LYS A 136 25.56 14.67 14.87
N LYS A 137 25.05 15.32 13.82
CA LYS A 137 24.43 16.65 13.96
C LYS A 137 23.06 16.37 14.53
N ASN A 138 23.01 16.33 15.86
CA ASN A 138 21.79 16.23 16.64
C ASN A 138 21.04 17.59 16.60
N ASN A 139 20.74 18.08 15.40
CA ASN A 139 19.94 19.26 15.13
C ASN A 139 18.77 18.88 14.21
N GLN A 140 18.05 17.79 14.52
CA GLN A 140 16.68 17.72 14.04
C GLN A 140 15.92 18.81 14.79
N THR A 141 15.78 19.96 14.14
CA THR A 141 14.81 20.97 14.52
C THR A 141 13.45 20.29 14.52
N VAL A 142 12.92 20.01 15.71
CA VAL A 142 11.55 19.54 15.85
C VAL A 142 10.66 20.68 15.39
N THR A 143 10.14 20.58 14.17
CA THR A 143 9.16 21.54 13.68
C THR A 143 7.92 21.40 14.54
N GLU A 144 7.59 22.45 15.31
CA GLU A 144 6.41 22.45 16.16
C GLU A 144 5.13 22.41 15.31
N PHE A 145 4.12 21.72 15.83
CA PHE A 145 2.79 21.66 15.25
C PHE A 145 1.71 21.66 16.37
N PRO A 146 0.47 22.07 16.08
CA PRO A 146 -0.62 22.08 17.07
C PRO A 146 -0.85 20.70 17.70
N LYS A 147 -0.87 20.63 19.04
CA LYS A 147 -0.93 19.37 19.78
C LYS A 147 -2.24 18.60 19.55
N GLU A 148 -3.34 19.30 19.25
CA GLU A 148 -4.62 18.68 18.94
C GLU A 148 -4.58 17.72 17.74
N ILE A 149 -3.65 17.91 16.79
CA ILE A 149 -3.51 17.06 15.59
C ILE A 149 -3.23 15.60 15.99
N LYS A 150 -2.57 15.37 17.13
CA LYS A 150 -2.29 14.01 17.60
C LYS A 150 -3.55 13.20 17.85
N GLN A 151 -4.65 13.87 18.25
CA GLN A 151 -5.92 13.23 18.55
C GLN A 151 -6.69 12.82 17.30
N TRP A 152 -6.26 13.25 16.11
CA TRP A 152 -6.92 12.93 14.84
C TRP A 152 -6.73 11.47 14.40
N VAL A 153 -5.81 10.74 15.03
CA VAL A 153 -5.69 9.28 14.91
C VAL A 153 -6.16 8.59 16.18
N ARG A 154 -6.74 7.40 16.02
CA ARG A 154 -7.09 6.51 17.13
C ARG A 154 -5.81 6.02 17.80
N PHE A 155 -5.88 5.75 19.10
CA PHE A 155 -4.75 5.24 19.88
C PHE A 155 -3.47 6.06 19.68
N SER A 156 -3.57 7.39 19.77
CA SER A 156 -2.48 8.34 19.47
C SER A 156 -1.16 8.04 20.18
N ASP A 157 -1.21 7.37 21.32
CA ASP A 157 -0.02 6.98 22.11
C ASP A 157 0.82 5.88 21.42
N ASN A 158 0.26 5.18 20.43
CA ASN A 158 0.98 4.19 19.62
C ASN A 158 1.80 4.82 18.48
N TYR A 159 1.80 6.15 18.37
CA TYR A 159 2.42 6.86 17.27
C TYR A 159 3.43 7.91 17.73
N ASN A 160 4.54 7.94 17.01
CA ASN A 160 5.47 9.04 16.95
C ASN A 160 5.02 10.01 15.85
N PHE A 161 5.19 11.31 16.10
CA PHE A 161 4.75 12.34 15.16
C PHE A 161 5.95 13.10 14.63
N GLN A 162 5.96 13.31 13.32
CA GLN A 162 7.04 14.03 12.64
C GLN A 162 6.50 14.95 11.57
N VAL A 163 7.23 16.02 11.28
CA VAL A 163 6.91 16.93 10.18
C VAL A 163 7.93 16.73 9.08
N GLU A 164 7.45 16.42 7.87
CA GLU A 164 8.26 16.33 6.66
C GLU A 164 7.56 17.12 5.56
N ASP A 165 8.30 18.01 4.87
CA ASP A 165 7.77 18.85 3.78
C ASP A 165 6.47 19.60 4.13
N GLY A 166 6.36 20.05 5.38
CA GLY A 166 5.18 20.77 5.88
C GLY A 166 3.96 19.88 6.17
N ILE A 167 4.10 18.56 6.14
CA ILE A 167 3.04 17.61 6.49
C ILE A 167 3.38 16.93 7.83
N VAL A 168 2.42 16.89 8.73
CA VAL A 168 2.50 16.12 9.98
C VAL A 168 2.12 14.67 9.69
N TYR A 169 2.99 13.73 10.03
CA TYR A 169 2.78 12.30 9.88
C TYR A 169 2.72 11.61 11.24
N ALA A 170 1.83 10.62 11.38
CA ALA A 170 1.87 9.63 12.46
C ALA A 170 2.60 8.37 11.99
N LEU A 171 3.58 7.94 12.76
CA LEU A 171 4.39 6.74 12.52
C LEU A 171 4.34 5.84 13.75
N ASN A 172 3.91 4.58 13.61
CA ASN A 172 4.15 3.62 14.67
C ASN A 172 5.66 3.30 14.77
N ASP A 173 6.07 2.65 15.86
CA ASP A 173 7.49 2.38 16.14
C ASP A 173 8.20 1.62 14.99
N ALA A 174 7.52 0.66 14.37
CA ALA A 174 8.09 -0.12 13.25
C ALA A 174 8.34 0.74 12.00
N VAL A 175 7.39 1.60 11.64
CA VAL A 175 7.51 2.52 10.51
C VAL A 175 8.57 3.58 10.80
N GLN A 176 8.63 4.09 12.04
CA GLN A 176 9.64 5.07 12.43
C GLN A 176 11.06 4.50 12.34
N ALA A 177 11.28 3.30 12.89
CA ALA A 177 12.58 2.62 12.78
C ALA A 177 12.99 2.41 11.32
N THR A 178 12.04 2.02 10.46
CA THR A 178 12.27 1.84 9.02
C THR A 178 12.63 3.16 8.33
N TYR A 179 11.86 4.22 8.59
CA TYR A 179 12.08 5.55 8.03
C TYR A 179 13.46 6.11 8.39
N LEU A 180 13.86 6.00 9.65
CA LEU A 180 15.19 6.42 10.10
C LEU A 180 16.31 5.61 9.42
N GLY A 181 16.10 4.31 9.24
CA GLY A 181 17.01 3.45 8.49
C GLY A 181 17.18 3.86 7.02
N LEU A 182 16.07 4.16 6.34
CA LEU A 182 16.09 4.65 4.95
C LEU A 182 16.80 6.00 4.83
N LYS A 183 16.50 6.95 5.72
CA LYS A 183 17.17 8.26 5.75
C LYS A 183 18.67 8.14 5.99
N ALA A 184 19.10 7.21 6.86
CA ALA A 184 20.52 6.95 7.10
C ALA A 184 21.25 6.40 5.86
N GLN A 185 20.52 5.84 4.90
CA GLN A 185 21.03 5.37 3.61
C GLN A 185 20.77 6.38 2.47
N GLU A 186 20.33 7.59 2.79
CA GLU A 186 19.99 8.63 1.81
C GLU A 186 18.88 8.21 0.83
N ILE A 187 18.04 7.25 1.25
CA ILE A 187 16.86 6.82 0.50
C ILE A 187 15.67 7.69 0.91
N THR A 188 15.08 8.38 -0.06
CA THR A 188 13.89 9.21 0.14
C THR A 188 12.63 8.40 -0.15
N PRO A 189 11.81 8.09 0.88
CA PRO A 189 10.53 7.42 0.66
C PRO A 189 9.53 8.37 -0.01
N ILE A 190 8.70 7.82 -0.90
CA ILE A 190 7.60 8.58 -1.54
C ILE A 190 6.46 8.85 -0.55
N SER A 191 6.23 7.94 0.41
CA SER A 191 5.21 8.06 1.45
C SER A 191 5.66 7.36 2.72
N ILE A 192 5.25 7.88 3.88
CA ILE A 192 5.61 7.39 5.21
C ILE A 192 4.43 7.52 6.16
N GLY A 193 4.06 6.43 6.85
CA GLY A 193 3.00 6.43 7.86
C GLY A 193 1.67 7.03 7.39
N ILE A 194 1.00 7.72 8.31
CA ILE A 194 -0.32 8.32 8.08
C ILE A 194 -0.16 9.84 8.01
N PRO A 195 -0.40 10.48 6.85
CA PRO A 195 -0.38 11.93 6.75
C PRO A 195 -1.62 12.50 7.45
N LEU A 196 -1.42 13.35 8.45
CA LEU A 196 -2.49 13.91 9.29
C LEU A 196 -2.94 15.28 8.82
N ALA A 197 -1.97 16.18 8.61
CA ALA A 197 -2.25 17.58 8.35
C ALA A 197 -1.17 18.24 7.51
N THR A 198 -1.56 19.12 6.60
CA THR A 198 -0.64 20.07 5.96
C THR A 198 -0.61 21.36 6.77
N LEU A 199 0.58 21.77 7.21
CA LEU A 199 0.83 23.01 7.94
C LEU A 199 0.79 24.19 6.97
N LYS A 200 -0.03 25.20 7.29
CA LYS A 200 -0.17 26.45 6.54
C LYS A 200 -0.12 27.64 7.50
N GLY A 201 1.10 28.11 7.79
CA GLY A 201 1.32 29.15 8.78
C GLY A 201 0.96 28.66 10.18
N LYS A 202 -0.07 29.25 10.79
CA LYS A 202 -0.60 28.81 12.10
C LYS A 202 -1.72 27.77 11.98
N ASP A 203 -2.28 27.58 10.78
CA ASP A 203 -3.35 26.63 10.53
C ASP A 203 -2.77 25.25 10.19
N ALA A 204 -3.49 24.19 10.57
CA ALA A 204 -3.24 22.84 10.13
C ALA A 204 -4.48 22.33 9.39
N VAL A 205 -4.33 22.00 8.11
CA VAL A 205 -5.43 21.51 7.27
C VAL A 205 -5.37 19.98 7.25
N PRO A 206 -6.45 19.27 7.66
CA PRO A 206 -6.51 17.81 7.57
C PRO A 206 -6.13 17.30 6.19
N HIS A 207 -5.23 16.33 6.15
CA HIS A 207 -4.76 15.74 4.91
C HIS A 207 -5.80 14.75 4.37
N ALA A 208 -5.99 14.70 3.05
CA ALA A 208 -6.98 13.80 2.45
C ALA A 208 -6.69 12.31 2.76
N GLY A 209 -5.41 11.92 2.83
CA GLY A 209 -5.00 10.58 3.24
C GLY A 209 -5.42 10.18 4.67
N LEU A 210 -5.62 11.16 5.58
CA LEU A 210 -6.17 10.87 6.90
C LEU A 210 -7.64 10.43 6.78
N ALA A 211 -8.43 11.08 5.92
CA ALA A 211 -9.84 10.72 5.73
C ALA A 211 -10.01 9.28 5.25
N LEU A 212 -9.08 8.78 4.42
CA LEU A 212 -9.08 7.43 3.89
C LEU A 212 -8.38 6.40 4.79
N SER A 213 -7.85 6.84 5.94
CA SER A 213 -7.17 5.95 6.88
C SER A 213 -8.17 5.24 7.80
N THR A 214 -7.95 3.95 8.01
CA THR A 214 -8.67 3.17 9.04
C THR A 214 -8.40 3.65 10.46
N GLU A 215 -7.31 4.39 10.66
CA GLU A 215 -6.88 4.90 11.95
C GLU A 215 -7.45 6.28 12.27
N LEU A 216 -8.24 6.89 11.37
CA LEU A 216 -8.89 8.17 11.62
C LEU A 216 -9.76 8.10 12.89
N ASN A 217 -9.52 9.05 13.81
CA ASN A 217 -10.44 9.29 14.92
C ASN A 217 -11.61 10.17 14.44
N THR A 218 -12.67 9.51 14.00
CA THR A 218 -13.86 10.15 13.44
C THR A 218 -14.64 10.97 14.47
N GLU A 219 -14.49 10.70 15.77
CA GLU A 219 -15.24 11.38 16.85
C GLU A 219 -14.75 12.81 17.14
N ILE A 220 -13.55 13.17 16.69
CA ILE A 220 -12.98 14.52 16.87
C ILE A 220 -13.54 15.52 15.85
N PHE A 221 -14.08 15.02 14.73
CA PHE A 221 -14.60 15.84 13.66
C PHE A 221 -16.13 15.82 13.66
N PRO A 222 -16.79 16.97 13.53
CA PRO A 222 -18.18 17.01 13.09
C PRO A 222 -18.33 16.24 11.78
N LYS A 223 -19.38 15.45 11.64
CA LYS A 223 -19.64 14.59 10.47
C LYS A 223 -20.81 15.13 9.68
N PHE A 224 -20.75 15.03 8.36
CA PHE A 224 -21.88 15.31 7.47
C PHE A 224 -22.00 14.19 6.44
N ASN A 225 -23.10 13.44 6.55
CA ASN A 225 -23.39 12.34 5.63
C ASN A 225 -24.07 12.90 4.38
N VAL A 226 -23.42 12.76 3.22
CA VAL A 226 -23.93 13.27 1.95
C VAL A 226 -24.82 12.24 1.27
N ASP A 227 -25.85 12.71 0.56
CA ASP A 227 -26.60 11.89 -0.39
C ASP A 227 -25.79 11.66 -1.69
N GLU A 228 -26.36 10.90 -2.64
CA GLU A 228 -25.69 10.58 -3.90
C GLU A 228 -25.37 11.80 -4.77
N GLN A 229 -26.24 12.82 -4.76
CA GLN A 229 -26.04 14.02 -5.56
C GLN A 229 -24.90 14.88 -4.97
N MET A 230 -24.90 15.05 -3.66
CA MET A 230 -23.84 15.74 -2.92
C MET A 230 -22.52 14.96 -2.94
N LEU A 231 -22.56 13.63 -2.97
CA LEU A 231 -21.39 12.77 -3.16
C LEU A 231 -20.68 13.10 -4.47
N ILE A 232 -21.41 13.15 -5.58
CA ILE A 232 -20.84 13.54 -6.89
C ILE A 232 -20.26 14.95 -6.79
N SER A 233 -21.01 15.90 -6.26
CA SER A 233 -20.53 17.28 -6.09
C SER A 233 -19.24 17.34 -5.27
N PHE A 234 -19.16 16.58 -4.17
CA PHE A 234 -17.98 16.50 -3.31
C PHE A 234 -16.78 15.93 -4.08
N LEU A 235 -16.94 14.78 -4.73
CA LEU A 235 -15.87 14.10 -5.48
C LEU A 235 -15.46 14.86 -6.75
N SER A 236 -16.33 15.69 -7.30
CA SER A 236 -16.01 16.62 -8.41
C SER A 236 -15.37 17.92 -7.95
N ARG A 237 -15.20 18.07 -6.64
CA ARG A 237 -14.65 19.27 -5.99
C ARG A 237 -15.52 20.52 -6.19
N GLU A 238 -16.81 20.31 -6.40
CA GLU A 238 -17.82 21.37 -6.40
C GLU A 238 -18.10 21.79 -4.95
N ASN A 239 -18.72 22.96 -4.78
CA ASN A 239 -19.11 23.44 -3.46
C ASN A 239 -20.29 22.62 -2.95
N ILE A 240 -20.20 22.14 -1.70
CA ILE A 240 -21.31 21.50 -1.01
C ILE A 240 -21.81 22.40 0.12
N THR A 241 -23.13 22.45 0.30
CA THR A 241 -23.73 23.19 1.41
C THR A 241 -23.81 22.27 2.61
N ILE A 242 -23.21 22.69 3.72
CA ILE A 242 -23.27 21.99 5.00
C ILE A 242 -24.39 22.61 5.82
N ASP A 243 -25.17 21.78 6.51
CA ASP A 243 -26.25 22.23 7.39
C ASP A 243 -25.72 23.23 8.45
N ALA A 244 -26.46 24.31 8.68
CA ALA A 244 -26.07 25.36 9.61
C ALA A 244 -26.03 24.91 11.09
N SER A 245 -26.63 23.76 11.41
CA SER A 245 -26.53 23.11 12.72
C SER A 245 -25.14 22.50 12.99
N ILE A 246 -24.34 22.26 11.95
CA ILE A 246 -22.98 21.72 12.09
C ILE A 246 -22.01 22.85 12.44
N SER A 247 -21.17 22.62 13.45
CA SER A 247 -20.18 23.61 13.90
C SER A 247 -19.19 24.00 12.80
N LYS A 248 -18.81 25.27 12.76
CA LYS A 248 -17.74 25.79 11.88
C LYS A 248 -16.41 25.08 12.16
N GLY A 249 -15.58 24.95 11.12
CA GLY A 249 -14.29 24.26 11.21
C GLY A 249 -14.14 23.19 10.14
N PHE A 250 -13.29 22.20 10.40
CA PHE A 250 -13.16 21.06 9.51
C PHE A 250 -14.27 20.05 9.80
N VAL A 251 -15.03 19.69 8.76
CA VAL A 251 -16.13 18.73 8.82
C VAL A 251 -15.73 17.52 7.98
N LEU A 252 -15.88 16.34 8.55
CA LEU A 252 -15.66 15.07 7.88
C LEU A 252 -16.89 14.75 7.01
N ILE A 253 -16.66 14.61 5.71
CA ILE A 253 -17.70 14.18 4.76
C ILE A 253 -17.70 12.67 4.68
N SER A 254 -18.87 12.07 4.82
CA SER A 254 -19.08 10.63 4.68
C SER A 254 -20.24 10.33 3.74
N HIS A 255 -20.25 9.14 3.15
CA HIS A 255 -21.44 8.58 2.50
C HIS A 255 -21.65 7.17 3.04
N GLN A 256 -22.85 6.86 3.54
CA GLN A 256 -23.13 5.59 4.21
C GLN A 256 -22.12 5.29 5.35
N ASP A 257 -21.81 6.31 6.15
CA ASP A 257 -20.83 6.27 7.25
C ASP A 257 -19.37 5.96 6.84
N LEU A 258 -19.08 5.85 5.54
CA LEU A 258 -17.72 5.73 5.02
C LEU A 258 -17.11 7.13 4.86
N PRO A 259 -16.00 7.45 5.56
CA PRO A 259 -15.28 8.70 5.37
C PRO A 259 -14.74 8.88 3.95
N LEU A 260 -14.89 10.08 3.38
CA LEU A 260 -14.47 10.40 2.01
C LEU A 260 -13.42 11.50 1.95
N GLY A 261 -13.47 12.45 2.88
CA GLY A 261 -12.61 13.62 2.87
C GLY A 261 -13.14 14.72 3.78
N PHE A 262 -12.55 15.91 3.68
CA PHE A 262 -12.88 17.03 4.53
C PHE A 262 -13.43 18.22 3.75
N VAL A 263 -14.22 19.04 4.41
CA VAL A 263 -14.49 20.42 4.01
C VAL A 263 -14.12 21.38 5.14
N LYS A 264 -13.78 22.63 4.79
CA LYS A 264 -13.71 23.73 5.78
C LYS A 264 -15.04 24.47 5.77
N HIS A 265 -15.90 24.21 6.76
CA HIS A 265 -17.18 24.90 6.94
C HIS A 265 -16.96 26.29 7.57
N LEU A 266 -17.45 27.33 6.89
CA LEU A 266 -17.29 28.74 7.28
C LEU A 266 -18.61 29.36 7.80
N GLY A 267 -19.69 28.56 7.90
CA GLY A 267 -21.03 29.00 8.28
C GLY A 267 -21.95 29.15 7.07
N ASN A 268 -21.70 30.13 6.21
CA ASN A 268 -22.53 30.37 5.01
C ASN A 268 -22.07 29.60 3.76
N ARG A 269 -20.85 29.06 3.79
CA ARG A 269 -20.23 28.30 2.70
C ARG A 269 -19.31 27.23 3.27
N SER A 270 -18.95 26.27 2.43
CA SER A 270 -17.86 25.35 2.71
C SER A 270 -16.82 25.42 1.61
N ASN A 271 -15.55 25.21 1.96
CA ASN A 271 -14.50 24.99 0.98
C ASN A 271 -14.25 23.49 0.90
N ASN A 272 -14.44 22.92 -0.29
CA ASN A 272 -14.16 21.52 -0.53
C ASN A 272 -12.65 21.27 -0.54
N LEU A 273 -12.17 20.40 0.37
CA LEU A 273 -10.74 20.08 0.51
C LEU A 273 -10.37 18.78 -0.21
N TYR A 274 -11.28 18.18 -0.97
CA TYR A 274 -10.98 17.01 -1.80
C TYR A 274 -9.84 17.34 -2.79
N PRO A 275 -8.85 16.45 -2.98
CA PRO A 275 -7.71 16.74 -3.83
C PRO A 275 -8.09 16.99 -5.28
N GLN A 276 -7.44 17.96 -5.93
CA GLN A 276 -7.76 18.38 -7.29
C GLN A 276 -7.48 17.27 -8.31
N GLU A 277 -6.39 16.55 -8.08
CA GLU A 277 -5.87 15.46 -8.88
C GLU A 277 -6.72 14.19 -8.78
N TRP A 278 -7.54 14.05 -7.72
CA TRP A 278 -8.45 12.92 -7.52
C TRP A 278 -9.87 13.19 -8.02
N ARG A 279 -10.18 14.42 -8.44
CA ARG A 279 -11.55 14.79 -8.77
C ARG A 279 -12.09 13.96 -9.92
N ILE A 280 -13.33 13.48 -9.78
CA ILE A 280 -14.02 12.83 -10.89
C ILE A 280 -14.39 13.88 -11.94
N ARG A 281 -14.29 13.50 -13.22
CA ARG A 281 -14.66 14.36 -14.37
C ARG A 281 -16.05 13.97 -14.89
N ASN A 282 -16.66 14.86 -15.67
CA ASN A 282 -17.98 14.64 -16.29
C ASN A 282 -19.11 14.36 -15.27
N SER A 283 -19.16 15.13 -14.18
CA SER A 283 -20.14 14.97 -13.10
C SER A 283 -21.58 14.95 -13.60
N ASP A 284 -21.92 15.80 -14.57
CA ASP A 284 -23.26 15.87 -15.14
C ASP A 284 -23.69 14.56 -15.82
N LYS A 285 -22.77 13.89 -16.53
CA LYS A 285 -23.04 12.59 -17.15
C LYS A 285 -23.24 11.50 -16.10
N ILE A 286 -22.48 11.55 -15.01
CA ILE A 286 -22.63 10.61 -13.89
C ILE A 286 -24.00 10.80 -13.23
N ARG A 287 -24.41 12.05 -12.96
CA ARG A 287 -25.73 12.36 -12.40
C ARG A 287 -26.87 11.88 -13.30
N GLN A 288 -26.76 12.08 -14.61
CA GLN A 288 -27.76 11.61 -15.57
C GLN A 288 -27.91 10.08 -15.55
N ASN A 289 -26.80 9.35 -15.47
CA ASN A 289 -26.82 7.89 -15.40
C ASN A 289 -27.44 7.37 -14.09
N LEU A 290 -27.19 8.03 -12.95
CA LEU A 290 -27.80 7.65 -11.67
C LEU A 290 -29.31 7.92 -11.64
N ASN A 291 -29.75 9.04 -12.22
CA ASN A 291 -31.18 9.40 -12.28
C ASN A 291 -31.95 8.62 -13.37
N GLY A 292 -31.24 7.89 -14.23
CA GLY A 292 -31.80 7.12 -15.36
C GLY A 292 -31.84 5.60 -15.14
N ALA A 293 -31.48 5.13 -13.94
CA ALA A 293 -31.61 3.75 -13.47
C ALA A 293 -32.73 3.65 -12.44
#